data_AF-A0A2S3ZP73-F1
#
_entry.id   AF-A0A2S3ZP73-F1
#
_cell.length_a   1.000
_cell.length_b   1.000
_cell.length_c   1.000
_cell.angle_alpha   90.00
_cell.angle_beta   90.00
_cell.angle_gamma   90.00
#
_symmetry.space_group_name_H-M   'P 1'
#
loop_
_entity.id
_entity.type
_entity.pdbx_description
1 polymer ?
#
loop_
_entity_poly.entity_id
_entity_poly.type
_entity_poly.pdbx_seq_one_letter_code
_entity_poly.pdbx_strand_id
1 'polypeptide(L)'
;MSSTASHPAPTDFDFVIGDWTVHHERLDGIFVGADTWTAFEGLSSTRKILGGHGNLEDNLLRHPSGDFHAVALRSYSVADGEWSIWWLDGRNPTQLDTPVRGAFREGIGTFLAEDVLEGVPIRVRFIWDATGLQPTWEQAFSNDAGLSWETNWRMTFRRA
;
A
#
# COMPACT_ATOMS: atom_id res chain seq x y z
N MET A 1 21.10 -33.55 11.01
CA MET A 1 20.70 -32.44 10.13
C MET A 1 19.19 -32.46 10.05
N SER A 2 18.49 -31.64 10.84
CA SER A 2 17.03 -31.55 10.74
C SER A 2 16.69 -30.80 9.46
N SER A 3 15.94 -31.46 8.58
CA SER A 3 15.22 -30.80 7.49
C SER A 3 14.26 -29.80 8.13
N THR A 4 14.57 -28.51 8.06
CA THR A 4 13.59 -27.46 8.29
C THR A 4 12.61 -27.52 7.12
N ALA A 5 11.38 -27.98 7.37
CA ALA A 5 10.31 -27.82 6.42
C ALA A 5 10.24 -26.32 6.07
N SER A 6 10.51 -25.97 4.81
CA SER A 6 10.34 -24.61 4.31
C SER A 6 8.86 -24.26 4.43
N HIS A 7 8.54 -23.20 5.17
CA HIS A 7 7.18 -22.68 5.16
C HIS A 7 6.84 -22.26 3.72
N PRO A 8 5.68 -22.66 3.17
CA PRO A 8 5.29 -22.24 1.83
C PRO A 8 5.17 -20.72 1.82
N ALA A 9 5.63 -20.10 0.73
CA ALA A 9 5.51 -18.66 0.55
C ALA A 9 4.03 -18.26 0.57
N PRO A 10 3.67 -17.14 1.24
CA PRO A 10 2.30 -16.65 1.25
C PRO A 10 1.87 -16.20 -0.14
N THR A 11 0.58 -16.33 -0.43
CA THR A 11 -0.03 -15.96 -1.72
C THR A 11 -0.96 -14.75 -1.59
N ASP A 12 -0.96 -14.08 -0.43
CA ASP A 12 -1.96 -13.06 -0.11
C ASP A 12 -2.00 -11.91 -1.13
N PHE A 13 -0.84 -11.50 -1.67
CA PHE A 13 -0.71 -10.45 -2.69
C PHE A 13 -0.67 -10.97 -4.13
N ASP A 14 -0.94 -12.26 -4.39
CA ASP A 14 -0.86 -12.82 -5.75
C ASP A 14 -1.84 -12.13 -6.72
N PHE A 15 -2.92 -11.55 -6.19
CA PHE A 15 -3.92 -10.82 -6.97
C PHE A 15 -3.38 -9.54 -7.64
N VAL A 16 -2.29 -8.92 -7.15
CA VAL A 16 -1.69 -7.70 -7.76
C VAL A 16 -0.45 -7.99 -8.61
N ILE A 17 -0.02 -9.25 -8.72
CA ILE A 17 1.14 -9.61 -9.56
C ILE A 17 0.86 -9.32 -11.03
N GLY A 18 1.88 -8.81 -11.73
CA GLY A 18 1.83 -8.39 -13.13
C GLY A 18 1.57 -6.90 -13.29
N ASP A 19 1.11 -6.53 -14.48
CA ASP A 19 0.91 -5.13 -14.88
C ASP A 19 -0.56 -4.71 -14.79
N TRP A 20 -0.78 -3.48 -14.31
CA TRP A 20 -2.09 -2.90 -14.05
C TRP A 20 -2.16 -1.44 -14.48
N THR A 21 -3.34 -1.04 -14.93
CA THR A 21 -3.77 0.36 -14.92
C THR A 21 -4.45 0.64 -13.59
N VAL A 22 -4.11 1.75 -12.95
CA VAL A 22 -4.59 2.12 -11.63
C VAL A 22 -5.33 3.45 -11.72
N HIS A 23 -6.60 3.45 -11.34
CA HIS A 23 -7.35 4.69 -11.14
C HIS A 23 -7.15 5.16 -9.71
N HIS A 24 -6.68 6.40 -9.54
CA HIS A 24 -6.45 7.02 -8.25
C HIS A 24 -7.44 8.13 -7.99
N GLU A 25 -7.88 8.25 -6.75
CA GLU A 25 -8.54 9.46 -6.21
C GLU A 25 -7.79 9.86 -4.94
N ARG A 26 -7.21 11.07 -4.92
CA ARG A 26 -6.51 11.60 -3.74
C ARG A 26 -7.23 12.84 -3.23
N LEU A 27 -7.42 12.93 -1.92
CA LEU A 27 -8.05 14.06 -1.27
C LEU A 27 -7.15 15.30 -1.37
N ASP A 28 -7.71 16.46 -1.70
CA ASP A 28 -6.94 17.68 -1.97
C ASP A 28 -6.32 18.33 -0.72
N GLY A 29 -6.73 17.89 0.47
CA GLY A 29 -6.15 18.32 1.73
C GLY A 29 -6.48 17.35 2.85
N ILE A 30 -5.52 17.13 3.76
CA ILE A 30 -5.64 16.19 4.87
C ILE A 30 -5.90 16.99 6.15
N PHE A 31 -6.91 16.59 6.93
CA PHE A 31 -7.34 17.23 8.19
C PHE A 31 -7.72 18.71 8.09
N VAL A 32 -8.09 19.17 6.90
CA VAL A 32 -8.57 20.54 6.64
C VAL A 32 -10.06 20.59 6.32
N GLY A 33 -10.76 19.45 6.42
CA GLY A 33 -12.18 19.33 6.06
C GLY A 33 -12.41 19.38 4.55
N ALA A 34 -11.43 18.94 3.75
CA ALA A 34 -11.59 18.85 2.30
C ALA A 34 -12.63 17.79 1.94
N ASP A 35 -13.42 18.07 0.91
CA ASP A 35 -14.38 17.14 0.30
C ASP A 35 -14.13 16.96 -1.21
N THR A 36 -13.12 17.65 -1.77
CA THR A 36 -12.71 17.55 -3.16
C THR A 36 -11.58 16.54 -3.35
N TRP A 37 -11.68 15.79 -4.45
CA TRP A 37 -10.76 14.72 -4.80
C TRP A 37 -10.17 14.97 -6.18
N THR A 38 -8.86 14.88 -6.27
CA THR A 38 -8.15 14.86 -7.54
C THR A 38 -8.06 13.42 -8.05
N ALA A 39 -8.70 13.16 -9.19
CA ALA A 39 -8.64 11.88 -9.88
C ALA A 39 -7.56 11.86 -10.96
N PHE A 40 -6.83 10.75 -11.06
CA PHE A 40 -5.79 10.56 -12.08
C PHE A 40 -5.51 9.07 -12.34
N GLU A 41 -4.83 8.78 -13.45
CA GLU A 41 -4.45 7.42 -13.83
C GLU A 41 -2.99 7.12 -13.48
N GLY A 42 -2.67 5.85 -13.34
CA GLY A 42 -1.34 5.35 -13.11
C GLY A 42 -1.13 3.97 -13.73
N LEU A 43 0.11 3.52 -13.71
CA LEU A 43 0.50 2.16 -14.06
C LEU A 43 1.21 1.54 -12.86
N SER A 44 0.95 0.27 -12.59
CA SER A 44 1.77 -0.50 -11.65
C SER A 44 2.25 -1.81 -12.27
N SER A 45 3.44 -2.25 -11.86
CA SER A 45 4.05 -3.53 -12.25
C SER A 45 4.63 -4.23 -11.02
N THR A 46 4.02 -5.35 -10.63
CA THR A 46 4.39 -6.07 -9.40
C THR A 46 5.03 -7.41 -9.71
N ARG A 47 6.19 -7.69 -9.10
CA ARG A 47 6.89 -8.98 -9.19
C ARG A 47 7.23 -9.56 -7.82
N LYS A 48 7.22 -10.89 -7.71
CA LYS A 48 7.68 -11.61 -6.52
C LYS A 48 9.19 -11.43 -6.33
N ILE A 49 9.62 -11.32 -5.07
CA ILE A 49 11.01 -11.26 -4.62
C ILE A 49 11.19 -12.19 -3.42
N LEU A 50 12.40 -12.26 -2.84
CA LEU A 50 12.67 -13.02 -1.59
C LEU A 50 12.17 -14.48 -1.63
N GLY A 51 12.28 -15.14 -2.78
CA GLY A 51 11.79 -16.51 -2.96
C GLY A 51 10.28 -16.67 -2.74
N GLY A 52 9.49 -15.62 -2.98
CA GLY A 52 8.04 -15.59 -2.80
C GLY A 52 7.56 -14.94 -1.50
N HIS A 53 8.46 -14.68 -0.54
CA HIS A 53 8.12 -14.03 0.74
C HIS A 53 8.11 -12.50 0.66
N GLY A 54 7.96 -11.96 -0.55
CA GLY A 54 7.92 -10.54 -0.79
C GLY A 54 7.50 -10.23 -2.21
N ASN A 55 7.13 -8.98 -2.45
CA ASN A 55 6.95 -8.43 -3.78
C ASN A 55 7.48 -7.00 -3.86
N LEU A 56 7.80 -6.56 -5.08
CA LEU A 56 8.18 -5.19 -5.40
C LEU A 56 7.23 -4.70 -6.48
N GLU A 57 6.57 -3.59 -6.21
CA GLU A 57 5.68 -2.90 -7.14
C GLU A 57 6.31 -1.58 -7.58
N ASP A 58 6.54 -1.43 -8.88
CA ASP A 58 6.97 -0.18 -9.50
C ASP A 58 5.73 0.56 -9.99
N ASN A 59 5.61 1.84 -9.65
CA ASN A 59 4.46 2.68 -9.93
C ASN A 59 4.86 3.88 -10.78
N LEU A 60 4.06 4.19 -11.79
CA LEU A 60 4.02 5.49 -12.47
C LEU A 60 2.67 6.15 -12.16
N LEU A 61 2.70 7.29 -11.51
CA LEU A 61 1.51 8.07 -11.16
C LEU A 61 1.43 9.31 -12.05
N ARG A 62 0.38 9.43 -12.86
CA ARG A 62 0.19 10.55 -13.80
C ARG A 62 -0.63 11.67 -13.19
N HIS A 63 -0.13 12.22 -12.08
CA HIS A 63 -0.81 13.26 -11.34
C HIS A 63 -0.91 14.56 -12.16
N PRO A 64 -1.97 15.38 -12.02
CA PRO A 64 -2.12 16.61 -12.81
C PRO A 64 -0.99 17.64 -12.63
N SER A 65 -0.31 17.61 -11.50
CA SER A 65 0.86 18.46 -11.23
C SER A 65 2.17 17.94 -11.81
N GLY A 66 2.16 16.77 -12.47
CA GLY A 66 3.32 16.11 -13.04
C GLY A 66 3.44 14.65 -12.63
N ASP A 67 3.97 13.86 -13.56
CA ASP A 67 4.22 12.44 -13.36
C ASP A 67 5.31 12.20 -12.33
N PHE A 68 5.17 11.14 -11.53
CA PHE A 68 6.22 10.67 -10.64
C PHE A 68 6.22 9.15 -10.50
N HIS A 69 7.39 8.63 -10.15
CA HIS A 69 7.61 7.22 -9.92
C HIS A 69 7.71 6.93 -8.43
N ALA A 70 7.26 5.75 -8.02
CA ALA A 70 7.38 5.30 -6.65
C ALA A 70 7.40 3.76 -6.57
N VAL A 71 7.94 3.25 -5.47
CA VAL A 71 8.04 1.82 -5.23
C VAL A 71 7.33 1.44 -3.94
N ALA A 72 6.50 0.40 -4.00
CA ALA A 72 6.04 -0.31 -2.82
C ALA A 72 6.84 -1.62 -2.67
N LEU A 73 7.59 -1.73 -1.57
CA LEU A 73 8.30 -2.95 -1.18
C LEU A 73 7.47 -3.68 -0.14
N ARG A 74 7.19 -4.96 -0.37
CA ARG A 74 6.44 -5.81 0.58
C ARG A 74 7.27 -7.01 0.98
N SER A 75 7.31 -7.33 2.26
CA SER A 75 7.93 -8.55 2.78
C SER A 75 7.05 -9.21 3.83
N TYR A 76 7.13 -10.54 3.92
CA TYR A 76 6.38 -11.34 4.87
C TYR A 76 7.28 -11.90 5.97
N SER A 77 6.90 -11.68 7.22
CA SER A 77 7.50 -12.29 8.40
C SER A 77 6.73 -13.54 8.77
N VAL A 78 7.34 -14.71 8.57
CA VAL A 78 6.78 -16.00 9.01
C VAL A 78 6.64 -16.05 10.53
N ALA A 79 7.54 -15.39 11.27
CA ALA A 79 7.51 -15.38 12.73
C ALA A 79 6.32 -14.59 13.28
N ASP A 80 5.98 -13.47 12.64
CA ASP A 80 4.88 -12.61 13.08
C ASP A 80 3.54 -12.96 12.41
N GLY A 81 3.58 -13.70 11.30
CA GLY A 81 2.41 -13.95 10.46
C GLY A 81 1.91 -12.70 9.74
N GLU A 82 2.79 -11.72 9.52
CA GLU A 82 2.45 -10.39 9.02
C GLU A 82 3.30 -9.98 7.82
N TRP A 83 2.70 -9.14 7.01
CA TRP A 83 3.33 -8.39 5.94
C TRP A 83 3.73 -7.00 6.43
N SER A 84 4.87 -6.52 5.94
CA SER A 84 5.30 -5.13 6.05
C SER A 84 5.31 -4.50 4.65
N ILE A 85 4.85 -3.25 4.54
CA ILE A 85 4.80 -2.49 3.27
C ILE A 85 5.55 -1.17 3.47
N TRP A 86 6.66 -0.99 2.76
CA TRP A 86 7.39 0.28 2.70
C TRP A 86 7.07 1.01 1.40
N TRP A 87 7.00 2.33 1.48
CA TRP A 87 6.88 3.22 0.33
C TRP A 87 8.18 4.00 0.12
N LEU A 88 8.57 4.17 -1.14
CA LEU A 88 9.68 5.00 -1.58
C LEU A 88 9.19 5.90 -2.72
N ASP A 89 9.09 7.20 -2.45
CA ASP A 89 8.74 8.20 -3.45
C ASP A 89 9.99 8.63 -4.23
N GLY A 90 9.97 8.55 -5.56
CA GLY A 90 11.09 8.95 -6.41
C GLY A 90 11.46 10.43 -6.32
N ARG A 91 10.57 11.28 -5.79
CA ARG A 91 10.85 12.69 -5.49
C ARG A 91 11.66 12.86 -4.20
N ASN A 92 11.66 11.85 -3.33
CA ASN A 92 12.48 11.78 -2.12
C ASN A 92 13.22 10.42 -2.05
N PRO A 93 14.20 10.18 -2.94
CA PRO A 93 14.74 8.84 -3.19
C PRO A 93 15.63 8.28 -2.07
N THR A 94 15.88 9.05 -1.01
CA THR A 94 16.75 8.67 0.12
C THR A 94 15.99 8.17 1.34
N GLN A 95 14.65 8.23 1.32
CA GLN A 95 13.82 7.95 2.48
C GLN A 95 12.78 6.87 2.15
N LEU A 96 12.87 5.76 2.88
CA LEU A 96 11.79 4.77 2.97
C LEU A 96 10.90 5.17 4.15
N ASP A 97 9.60 5.15 3.94
CA ASP A 97 8.63 5.45 4.99
C ASP A 97 8.60 4.34 6.06
N THR A 98 8.05 4.66 7.23
CA THR A 98 7.76 3.67 8.27
C THR A 98 6.80 2.62 7.69
N PRO A 99 7.11 1.31 7.77
CA PRO A 99 6.27 0.33 7.13
C PRO A 99 4.93 0.20 7.85
N VAL A 100 3.84 0.17 7.08
CA VAL A 100 2.59 -0.37 7.61
C VAL A 100 2.71 -1.89 7.74
N ARG A 101 2.20 -2.42 8.84
CA ARG A 101 2.23 -3.85 9.17
C ARG A 101 0.83 -4.40 9.32
N GLY A 102 0.62 -5.63 8.85
CA GLY A 102 -0.67 -6.29 8.99
C GLY A 102 -0.79 -7.59 8.21
N ALA A 103 -2.02 -8.05 8.03
CA ALA A 103 -2.31 -9.33 7.40
C ALA A 103 -3.65 -9.30 6.66
N PHE A 104 -3.84 -10.28 5.80
CA PHE A 104 -5.12 -10.54 5.15
C PHE A 104 -6.02 -11.43 6.00
N ARG A 105 -7.32 -11.14 5.96
CA ARG A 105 -8.38 -11.99 6.48
C ARG A 105 -9.52 -11.97 5.47
N GLU A 106 -9.89 -13.14 4.94
CA GLU A 106 -11.01 -13.29 3.99
C GLU A 106 -10.91 -12.35 2.76
N GLY A 107 -9.70 -12.16 2.24
CA GLY A 107 -9.45 -11.29 1.08
C GLY A 107 -9.31 -9.80 1.41
N ILE A 108 -9.49 -9.40 2.68
CA ILE A 108 -9.30 -8.02 3.14
C ILE A 108 -7.98 -7.91 3.92
N GLY A 109 -7.05 -7.12 3.41
CA GLY A 109 -5.79 -6.79 4.07
C GLY A 109 -5.94 -5.50 4.88
N THR A 110 -5.60 -5.53 6.17
CA THR A 110 -5.57 -4.32 7.02
C THR A 110 -4.18 -4.13 7.57
N PHE A 111 -3.59 -2.95 7.34
CA PHE A 111 -2.22 -2.62 7.71
C PHE A 111 -2.18 -1.30 8.46
N LEU A 112 -1.34 -1.20 9.49
CA LEU A 112 -1.24 -0.05 10.37
C LEU A 112 0.22 0.37 10.58
N ALA A 113 0.44 1.67 10.71
CA ALA A 113 1.69 2.26 11.22
C ALA A 113 1.39 3.46 12.10
N GLU A 114 2.35 3.80 12.96
CA GLU A 114 2.46 5.12 13.55
C GLU A 114 3.46 5.92 12.72
N ASP A 115 3.14 7.18 12.41
CA ASP A 115 3.96 8.04 11.58
C ASP A 115 3.82 9.51 11.99
N VAL A 116 4.51 10.42 11.30
CA VAL A 116 4.48 11.86 11.54
C VAL A 116 4.18 12.59 10.24
N LEU A 117 3.06 13.31 10.21
CA LEU A 117 2.68 14.21 9.11
C LEU A 117 2.90 15.65 9.53
N GLU A 118 3.84 16.35 8.88
CA GLU A 118 4.15 17.77 9.15
C GLU A 118 4.43 18.07 10.64
N GLY A 119 5.07 17.12 11.34
CA GLY A 119 5.38 17.22 12.77
C GLY A 119 4.25 16.77 13.70
N VAL A 120 3.09 16.40 13.17
CA VAL A 120 1.96 15.87 13.93
C VAL A 120 1.99 14.34 13.90
N PRO A 121 2.01 13.66 15.07
CA PRO A 121 1.86 12.22 15.13
C PRO A 121 0.51 11.78 14.56
N ILE A 122 0.55 10.78 13.68
CA ILE A 122 -0.64 10.20 13.06
C ILE A 122 -0.58 8.68 13.12
N ARG A 123 -1.74 8.04 12.95
CA ARG A 123 -1.83 6.63 12.56
C ARG A 123 -2.17 6.54 11.08
N VAL A 124 -1.47 5.67 10.39
CA VAL A 124 -1.71 5.35 8.99
C VAL A 124 -2.42 4.00 8.92
N ARG A 125 -3.44 3.88 8.06
CA ARG A 125 -4.10 2.61 7.76
C ARG A 125 -4.18 2.40 6.26
N PHE A 126 -3.72 1.24 5.81
CA PHE A 126 -4.04 0.73 4.47
C PHE A 126 -5.09 -0.36 4.56
N ILE A 127 -6.07 -0.31 3.67
CA ILE A 127 -7.01 -1.39 3.41
C ILE A 127 -6.79 -1.87 1.99
N TRP A 128 -6.56 -3.18 1.81
CA TRP A 128 -6.61 -3.85 0.52
C TRP A 128 -7.87 -4.70 0.46
N ASP A 129 -8.65 -4.59 -0.61
CA ASP A 129 -9.78 -5.49 -0.89
C ASP A 129 -9.47 -6.30 -2.15
N ALA A 130 -9.27 -7.61 -1.97
CA ALA A 130 -9.01 -8.58 -3.01
C ALA A 130 -10.19 -9.54 -3.25
N THR A 131 -11.38 -9.21 -2.75
CA THR A 131 -12.57 -10.08 -2.86
C THR A 131 -13.23 -10.00 -4.23
N GLY A 132 -13.02 -8.91 -4.97
CA GLY A 132 -13.58 -8.66 -6.29
C GLY A 132 -12.62 -8.91 -7.46
N LEU A 133 -13.15 -8.81 -8.69
CA LEU A 133 -12.35 -8.89 -9.91
C LEU A 133 -11.42 -7.69 -10.13
N GLN A 134 -11.81 -6.53 -9.57
CA GLN A 134 -11.00 -5.32 -9.55
C GLN A 134 -10.58 -5.09 -8.09
N PRO A 135 -9.32 -5.39 -7.74
CA PRO A 135 -8.84 -5.12 -6.39
C PRO A 135 -8.90 -3.61 -6.12
N THR A 136 -9.11 -3.26 -4.86
CA THR A 136 -9.05 -1.86 -4.42
C THR A 136 -8.08 -1.69 -3.27
N TRP A 137 -7.61 -0.46 -3.13
CA TRP A 137 -6.77 -0.06 -2.01
C TRP A 137 -7.22 1.30 -1.49
N GLU A 138 -7.16 1.48 -0.18
CA GLU A 138 -7.43 2.76 0.47
C GLU A 138 -6.37 3.08 1.52
N GLN A 139 -6.02 4.36 1.62
CA GLN A 139 -5.26 4.92 2.72
C GLN A 139 -6.13 5.88 3.52
N ALA A 140 -6.06 5.75 4.84
CA ALA A 140 -6.65 6.68 5.78
C ALA A 140 -5.67 7.08 6.87
N PHE A 141 -5.75 8.32 7.32
CA PHE A 141 -4.98 8.83 8.44
C PHE A 141 -5.89 9.13 9.63
N SER A 142 -5.32 9.06 10.83
CA SER A 142 -5.95 9.46 12.07
C SER A 142 -4.99 10.32 12.89
N ASN A 143 -5.48 11.44 13.41
CA ASN A 143 -4.75 12.32 14.34
C ASN A 143 -5.28 12.25 15.78
N ASP A 144 -6.16 11.29 16.08
CA ASP A 144 -6.82 11.10 17.37
C ASP A 144 -6.62 9.68 17.94
N ALA A 145 -5.46 9.09 17.66
CA ALA A 145 -5.09 7.73 18.05
C ALA A 145 -6.05 6.64 17.52
N GLY A 146 -6.62 6.85 16.34
CA GLY A 146 -7.43 5.86 15.62
C GLY A 146 -8.90 5.84 16.01
N LEU A 147 -9.38 6.85 16.75
CA LEU A 147 -10.81 7.00 17.09
C LEU A 147 -11.62 7.37 15.84
N SER A 148 -11.07 8.24 14.99
CA SER A 148 -11.62 8.59 13.68
C SER A 148 -10.55 8.45 12.59
N TRP A 149 -11.01 8.28 11.34
CA TRP A 149 -10.16 8.03 10.18
C TRP A 149 -10.63 8.88 9.00
N GLU A 150 -9.71 9.61 8.38
CA GLU A 150 -9.94 10.35 7.14
C GLU A 150 -9.28 9.60 5.98
N THR A 151 -10.10 8.93 5.16
CA THR A 151 -9.62 8.34 3.91
C THR A 151 -9.17 9.46 2.99
N ASN A 152 -7.91 9.42 2.57
CA ASN A 152 -7.27 10.48 1.79
C ASN A 152 -6.69 9.99 0.46
N TRP A 153 -6.74 8.67 0.21
CA TRP A 153 -6.37 8.11 -1.08
C TRP A 153 -7.12 6.81 -1.33
N ARG A 154 -7.66 6.64 -2.55
CA ARG A 154 -8.27 5.42 -3.06
C ARG A 154 -7.63 5.01 -4.37
N MET A 155 -7.58 3.71 -4.60
CA MET A 155 -7.11 3.11 -5.84
C MET A 155 -8.03 1.98 -6.29
N THR A 156 -8.26 1.87 -7.60
CA THR A 156 -8.90 0.71 -8.23
C THR A 156 -8.01 0.18 -9.34
N PHE A 157 -7.75 -1.14 -9.31
CA PHE A 157 -6.83 -1.80 -10.22
C PHE A 157 -7.57 -2.50 -11.36
N ARG A 158 -7.16 -2.25 -12.61
CA ARG A 158 -7.66 -2.94 -13.81
C ARG A 158 -6.49 -3.55 -14.59
N ARG A 159 -6.67 -4.77 -15.10
CA ARG A 159 -5.65 -5.41 -15.94
C ARG A 159 -5.33 -4.51 -17.14
N ALA A 160 -4.04 -4.30 -17.38
CA ALA A 160 -3.54 -3.55 -18.54
C ALA A 160 -3.76 -4.32 -19.85
#